data_AF-A0A2D9M7Q6-F1
#
_entry.id   AF-A0A2D9M7Q6-F1
#
_cell.length_a   1.000
_cell.length_b   1.000
_cell.length_c   1.000
_cell.angle_alpha   90.00
_cell.angle_beta   90.00
_cell.angle_gamma   90.00
#
_symmetry.space_group_name_H-M   'P 1'
#
loop_
_entity.id
_entity.type
_entity.pdbx_description
1 polymer ?
#
loop_
_entity_poly.entity_id
_entity_poly.type
_entity_poly.pdbx_seq_one_letter_code
_entity_poly.pdbx_strand_id
1 'polypeptide(L)'
;IIRWMGYKPDTFHSLVMMGCAFTSVILWSILGLGGGDGIFPSLPGMGAALIAHFVMNQVRSPDISPLGRYSLPNGQTWGVVAMVILVPITTAETVYFVSGPDSSDSMGGIADYTVDSNLILERLGDGTEYIGDGETLEIDLHTDAISWSGENRNVVAVLVTLTYSEDETSGGPGCIAPGASAPDPDTITGTITHDNETGTASGQNQAQGEASHEVLVEWYNSSLLNGTVSGLSESEIASQLDAGETGLGAYMLSLNVEVQEGGGPACNHNDEGEEVSYVVETLVLDYTINAVNDSE
;
A
#
# COMPACT_ATOMS: atom_id res chain seq x y z
N ILE A 1 -5.69 -20.19 38.55
CA ILE A 1 -6.71 -19.89 39.60
C ILE A 1 -5.99 -19.52 40.88
N ILE A 2 -5.87 -18.22 41.17
CA ILE A 2 -5.38 -17.73 42.47
C ILE A 2 -6.56 -17.89 43.43
N ARG A 3 -6.48 -18.85 44.37
CA ARG A 3 -7.49 -19.00 45.42
C ARG A 3 -7.25 -17.91 46.47
N TRP A 4 -8.09 -16.88 46.44
CA TRP A 4 -8.19 -15.84 47.46
C TRP A 4 -8.71 -16.47 48.76
N MET A 5 -7.82 -17.05 49.57
CA MET A 5 -8.17 -17.53 50.91
C MET A 5 -8.43 -16.32 51.81
N GLY A 6 -9.71 -16.05 52.09
CA GLY A 6 -10.16 -15.05 53.05
C GLY A 6 -11.47 -14.35 52.65
N TYR A 7 -11.66 -14.08 51.35
CA TYR A 7 -12.90 -13.51 50.82
C TYR A 7 -13.58 -14.56 49.94
N LYS A 8 -14.74 -15.07 50.38
CA LYS A 8 -15.57 -15.93 49.55
C LYS A 8 -16.58 -15.01 48.86
N PRO A 9 -16.38 -14.61 47.60
CA PRO A 9 -17.35 -13.76 46.91
C PRO A 9 -18.68 -14.52 46.93
N ASP A 10 -19.70 -13.90 47.50
CA ASP A 10 -21.05 -14.42 47.41
C ASP A 10 -21.59 -14.15 46.00
N THR A 11 -22.61 -14.91 45.60
CA THR A 11 -23.22 -14.77 44.28
C THR A 11 -23.67 -13.33 43.99
N PHE A 12 -24.06 -12.59 45.04
CA PHE A 12 -24.42 -11.18 44.95
C PHE A 12 -23.25 -10.28 44.59
N HIS A 13 -22.09 -10.43 45.23
CA HIS A 13 -20.88 -9.66 44.91
C HIS A 13 -20.49 -9.82 43.45
N SER A 14 -20.40 -11.06 42.96
CA SER A 14 -20.02 -11.32 41.56
C SER A 14 -21.06 -10.77 40.57
N LEU A 15 -22.35 -10.80 40.91
CA LEU A 15 -23.43 -10.26 40.07
C LEU A 15 -23.36 -8.74 39.97
N VAL A 16 -23.07 -8.04 41.07
CA VAL A 16 -22.90 -6.58 41.07
C VAL A 16 -21.65 -6.18 40.28
N MET A 17 -20.53 -6.89 40.46
CA MET A 17 -19.29 -6.66 39.69
C MET A 17 -19.51 -6.80 38.17
N MET A 18 -20.17 -7.89 37.77
CA MET A 18 -20.50 -8.15 36.38
C MET A 18 -21.50 -7.12 35.84
N GLY A 19 -22.50 -6.75 36.63
CA GLY A 19 -23.49 -5.73 36.28
C GLY A 19 -22.84 -4.37 36.02
N CYS A 20 -21.98 -3.91 36.93
CA CYS A 20 -21.24 -2.64 36.79
C CYS A 20 -20.29 -2.66 35.59
N ALA A 21 -19.55 -3.75 35.36
CA ALA A 21 -18.70 -3.87 34.19
C ALA A 21 -19.52 -3.80 32.90
N PHE A 22 -20.61 -4.58 32.82
CA PHE A 22 -21.42 -4.69 31.61
C PHE A 22 -22.17 -3.41 31.29
N THR A 23 -22.76 -2.74 32.29
CA THR A 23 -23.41 -1.43 32.08
C THR A 23 -22.41 -0.36 31.70
N SER A 24 -21.22 -0.36 32.29
CA SER A 24 -20.17 0.60 31.92
C SER A 24 -19.69 0.39 30.48
N VAL A 25 -19.50 -0.86 30.05
CA VAL A 25 -19.14 -1.19 28.65
C VAL A 25 -20.25 -0.74 27.70
N ILE A 26 -21.52 -1.06 27.99
CA ILE A 26 -22.66 -0.68 27.15
C ILE A 26 -22.79 0.83 27.03
N LEU A 27 -22.72 1.56 28.14
CA LEU A 27 -22.80 3.02 28.12
C LEU A 27 -21.63 3.62 27.33
N TRP A 28 -20.42 3.06 27.48
CA TRP A 28 -19.25 3.47 26.72
C TRP A 28 -19.41 3.26 25.22
N SER A 29 -19.97 2.11 24.83
CA SER A 29 -20.26 1.78 23.43
C SER A 29 -21.37 2.66 22.84
N ILE A 30 -22.44 2.94 23.59
CA ILE A 30 -23.54 3.81 23.12
C ILE A 30 -23.08 5.27 22.95
N LEU A 31 -22.16 5.74 23.79
CA LEU A 31 -21.61 7.09 23.70
C LEU A 31 -20.55 7.25 22.60
N GLY A 32 -20.24 6.17 21.85
CA GLY A 32 -19.24 6.21 20.78
C GLY A 32 -17.80 6.43 21.27
N LEU A 33 -17.53 6.18 22.57
CA LEU A 33 -16.22 6.42 23.18
C LEU A 33 -15.25 5.24 23.02
N GLY A 34 -15.66 4.17 22.34
CA GLY A 34 -14.85 3.00 22.04
C GLY A 34 -14.90 2.61 20.56
N GLY A 35 -13.79 2.12 20.01
CA GLY A 35 -13.62 1.81 18.59
C GLY A 35 -12.14 1.74 18.20
N GLY A 36 -11.84 1.76 16.89
CA GLY A 36 -10.45 1.81 16.37
C GLY A 36 -9.65 3.01 16.90
N ASP A 37 -10.35 4.12 17.14
CA ASP A 37 -9.76 5.39 17.60
C ASP A 37 -10.17 5.76 19.04
N GLY A 38 -10.92 4.90 19.73
CA GLY A 38 -11.50 5.17 21.05
C GLY A 38 -10.88 4.34 22.19
N ILE A 39 -11.18 4.71 23.45
CA ILE A 39 -10.70 3.97 24.63
C ILE A 39 -11.34 2.57 24.61
N PHE A 40 -10.51 1.53 24.76
CA PHE A 40 -10.97 0.14 24.78
C PHE A 40 -12.15 -0.03 25.75
N PRO A 41 -13.32 -0.53 25.31
CA PRO A 41 -14.50 -0.65 26.16
C PRO A 41 -14.27 -1.51 27.43
N SER A 42 -13.25 -2.37 27.43
CA SER A 42 -12.85 -3.17 28.58
C SER A 42 -12.26 -2.35 29.73
N LEU A 43 -11.64 -1.20 29.47
CA LEU A 43 -11.06 -0.33 30.50
C LEU A 43 -12.11 0.24 31.47
N PRO A 44 -13.17 0.93 31.01
CA PRO A 44 -14.24 1.40 31.88
C PRO A 44 -14.99 0.23 32.53
N GLY A 45 -15.14 -0.90 31.83
CA GLY A 45 -15.72 -2.13 32.41
C GLY A 45 -14.92 -2.68 33.59
N MET A 46 -13.60 -2.82 33.45
CA MET A 46 -12.71 -3.26 34.52
C MET A 46 -12.64 -2.24 35.66
N GLY A 47 -12.62 -0.94 35.34
CA GLY A 47 -12.62 0.13 36.34
C GLY A 47 -13.90 0.16 37.18
N ALA A 48 -15.06 0.07 36.54
CA ALA A 48 -16.36 0.03 37.23
C ALA A 48 -16.50 -1.20 38.12
N ALA A 49 -16.05 -2.37 37.65
CA ALA A 49 -15.96 -3.56 38.48
C ALA A 49 -15.03 -3.32 39.68
N LEU A 50 -13.82 -2.80 39.46
CA LEU A 50 -12.89 -2.54 40.56
C LEU A 50 -13.50 -1.62 41.61
N ILE A 51 -14.13 -0.52 41.21
CA ILE A 51 -14.82 0.41 42.14
C ILE A 51 -15.93 -0.31 42.91
N ALA A 52 -16.77 -1.08 42.23
CA ALA A 52 -17.84 -1.85 42.87
C ALA A 52 -17.29 -2.83 43.93
N HIS A 53 -16.12 -3.44 43.66
CA HIS A 53 -15.44 -4.32 44.61
C HIS A 53 -15.05 -3.58 45.89
N PHE A 54 -14.39 -2.42 45.75
CA PHE A 54 -13.95 -1.62 46.88
C PHE A 54 -15.13 -1.07 47.69
N VAL A 55 -16.18 -0.57 47.03
CA VAL A 55 -17.38 -0.05 47.68
C VAL A 55 -18.11 -1.16 48.45
N MET A 56 -18.36 -2.31 47.83
CA MET A 56 -19.01 -3.43 48.50
C MET A 56 -18.20 -3.96 49.68
N ASN A 57 -16.87 -3.98 49.56
CA ASN A 57 -16.02 -4.37 50.68
C ASN A 57 -16.16 -3.39 51.86
N GLN A 58 -16.13 -2.07 51.62
CA GLN A 58 -16.31 -1.08 52.68
C GLN A 58 -17.69 -1.15 53.36
N VAL A 59 -18.75 -1.42 52.61
CA VAL A 59 -20.11 -1.46 53.16
C VAL A 59 -20.40 -2.77 53.91
N ARG A 60 -19.92 -3.91 53.39
CA ARG A 60 -20.31 -5.23 53.90
C ARG A 60 -19.26 -5.88 54.79
N SER A 61 -17.99 -5.52 54.64
CA SER A 61 -16.87 -6.17 55.32
C SER A 61 -15.71 -5.19 55.52
N PRO A 62 -15.91 -4.07 56.23
CA PRO A 62 -14.88 -3.04 56.42
C PRO A 62 -13.63 -3.58 57.14
N ASP A 63 -13.79 -4.63 57.94
CA ASP A 63 -12.71 -5.26 58.72
C ASP A 63 -11.82 -6.19 57.88
N ILE A 64 -12.20 -6.47 56.62
CA ILE A 64 -11.46 -7.33 55.71
C ILE A 64 -10.86 -6.47 54.60
N SER A 65 -9.60 -6.73 54.25
CA SER A 65 -8.97 -6.00 53.13
C SER A 65 -9.64 -6.36 51.80
N PRO A 66 -9.94 -5.36 50.94
CA PRO A 66 -10.42 -5.60 49.57
C PRO A 66 -9.36 -6.30 48.72
N LEU A 67 -8.09 -6.29 49.12
CA LEU A 67 -7.02 -7.04 48.46
C LEU A 67 -6.78 -8.42 49.09
N GLY A 68 -7.76 -8.92 49.84
CA GLY A 68 -7.74 -10.23 50.47
C GLY A 68 -6.65 -10.32 51.55
N ARG A 69 -5.58 -11.08 51.28
CA ARG A 69 -4.53 -11.37 52.26
C ARG A 69 -3.57 -10.21 52.54
N TYR A 70 -3.63 -9.15 51.75
CA TYR A 70 -2.73 -8.01 51.88
C TYR A 70 -3.42 -6.90 52.66
N SER A 71 -2.84 -6.49 53.79
CA SER A 71 -3.33 -5.34 54.56
C SER A 71 -3.06 -4.06 53.79
N LEU A 72 -4.07 -3.18 53.72
CA LEU A 72 -3.92 -1.89 53.09
C LEU A 72 -2.94 -0.99 53.87
N PRO A 73 -2.03 -0.28 53.19
CA PRO A 73 -1.16 0.72 53.81
C PRO A 73 -1.95 1.92 54.37
N ASN A 74 -1.32 2.73 55.23
CA ASN A 74 -1.96 3.90 55.84
C ASN A 74 -2.34 4.99 54.80
N GLY A 75 -3.27 5.90 55.12
CA GLY A 75 -3.92 6.80 54.13
C GLY A 75 -3.00 7.69 53.28
N GLN A 76 -1.76 7.97 53.72
CA GLN A 76 -0.79 8.75 52.92
C GLN A 76 -0.07 7.91 51.86
N THR A 77 0.15 6.62 52.09
CA THR A 77 0.75 5.71 51.09
C THR A 77 -0.25 5.29 50.02
N TRP A 78 -1.55 5.38 50.31
CA TRP A 78 -2.64 5.25 49.32
C TRP A 78 -2.54 6.27 48.19
N GLY A 79 -2.35 7.54 48.53
CA GLY A 79 -2.25 8.61 47.55
C GLY A 79 -1.08 8.38 46.58
N VAL A 80 0.05 7.90 47.09
CA VAL A 80 1.26 7.64 46.31
C VAL A 80 1.10 6.42 45.40
N VAL A 81 0.58 5.30 45.90
CA VAL A 81 0.39 4.08 45.09
C VAL A 81 -0.67 4.30 44.00
N ALA A 82 -1.77 5.00 44.33
CA ALA A 82 -2.79 5.37 43.35
C ALA A 82 -2.22 6.32 42.29
N MET A 83 -1.44 7.33 42.68
CA MET A 83 -0.72 8.22 41.74
C MET A 83 0.20 7.43 40.81
N VAL A 84 1.03 6.54 41.34
CA VAL A 84 2.04 5.80 40.56
C VAL A 84 1.40 4.87 39.53
N ILE A 85 0.17 4.41 39.75
CA ILE A 85 -0.55 3.56 38.79
C ILE A 85 -1.42 4.40 37.84
N LEU A 86 -2.16 5.37 38.38
CA LEU A 86 -3.08 6.19 37.60
C LEU A 86 -2.33 7.14 36.67
N VAL A 87 -1.26 7.80 37.13
CA VAL A 87 -0.50 8.75 36.30
C VAL A 87 0.01 8.11 35.01
N PRO A 88 0.77 7.00 35.01
CA PRO A 88 1.27 6.44 33.75
C PRO A 88 0.14 5.96 32.83
N ILE A 89 -0.96 5.42 33.37
CA ILE A 89 -2.12 5.03 32.57
C ILE A 89 -2.79 6.27 31.97
N THR A 90 -3.11 7.29 32.77
CA THR A 90 -3.71 8.53 32.26
C THR A 90 -2.77 9.25 31.30
N THR A 91 -1.45 9.22 31.54
CA THR A 91 -0.47 9.88 30.66
C THR A 91 -0.39 9.14 29.33
N ALA A 92 -0.29 7.81 29.34
CA ALA A 92 -0.28 7.00 28.13
C ALA A 92 -1.56 7.18 27.30
N GLU A 93 -2.73 7.23 27.96
CA GLU A 93 -4.01 7.44 27.30
C GLU A 93 -4.17 8.88 26.78
N THR A 94 -3.73 9.90 27.53
CA THR A 94 -3.75 11.30 27.03
C THR A 94 -2.78 11.50 25.88
N VAL A 95 -1.63 10.80 25.90
CA VAL A 95 -0.70 10.81 24.78
C VAL A 95 -1.34 10.12 23.59
N TYR A 96 -1.97 8.95 23.74
CA TYR A 96 -2.73 8.32 22.66
C TYR A 96 -3.88 9.18 22.12
N PHE A 97 -4.58 9.92 22.97
CA PHE A 97 -5.65 10.82 22.54
C PHE A 97 -5.14 12.09 21.82
N VAL A 98 -3.93 12.57 22.16
CA VAL A 98 -3.33 13.79 21.59
C VAL A 98 -2.42 13.48 20.40
N SER A 99 -1.82 12.28 20.36
CA SER A 99 -0.86 11.84 19.34
C SER A 99 -1.35 10.64 18.53
N GLY A 100 -2.55 10.13 18.83
CA GLY A 100 -3.27 9.25 17.92
C GLY A 100 -3.53 10.01 16.62
N PRO A 101 -3.61 9.30 15.48
CA PRO A 101 -3.94 9.93 14.21
C PRO A 101 -5.22 10.77 14.38
N ASP A 102 -5.20 12.01 13.88
CA ASP A 102 -6.40 12.85 13.89
C ASP A 102 -7.54 12.07 13.23
N SER A 103 -8.68 11.98 13.93
CA SER A 103 -9.91 11.38 13.41
C SER A 103 -10.53 12.32 12.36
N SER A 104 -9.81 12.55 11.28
CA SER A 104 -10.26 13.26 10.07
C SER A 104 -10.56 12.33 8.91
N ASP A 105 -10.38 11.01 9.05
CA ASP A 105 -10.69 10.02 8.00
C ASP A 105 -11.90 9.15 8.35
N SER A 106 -13.01 9.76 8.78
CA SER A 106 -14.30 9.12 8.57
C SER A 106 -14.61 9.23 7.08
N MET A 107 -13.99 8.36 6.27
CA MET A 107 -14.28 8.26 4.84
C MET A 107 -15.78 8.28 4.59
N GLY A 108 -16.19 9.12 3.65
CA GLY A 108 -17.59 9.39 3.36
C GLY A 108 -18.35 8.15 2.90
N GLY A 109 -19.66 8.17 3.14
CA GLY A 109 -20.58 7.12 2.72
C GLY A 109 -20.80 7.08 1.20
N ILE A 110 -21.83 6.38 0.75
CA ILE A 110 -22.15 6.33 -0.70
C ILE A 110 -22.68 7.71 -1.14
N ALA A 111 -21.96 8.35 -2.07
CA ALA A 111 -22.30 9.65 -2.63
C ALA A 111 -21.71 9.80 -4.04
N ASP A 112 -21.86 10.99 -4.62
CA ASP A 112 -21.15 11.37 -5.84
C ASP A 112 -19.80 11.99 -5.46
N TYR A 113 -18.74 11.48 -6.08
CA TYR A 113 -17.36 11.86 -5.81
C TYR A 113 -16.64 12.27 -7.08
N THR A 114 -15.66 13.15 -6.94
CA THR A 114 -14.65 13.44 -7.96
C THR A 114 -13.27 13.10 -7.41
N VAL A 115 -12.45 12.48 -8.25
CA VAL A 115 -11.07 12.13 -7.90
C VAL A 115 -10.14 13.12 -8.60
N ASP A 116 -9.46 13.95 -7.82
CA ASP A 116 -8.32 14.71 -8.31
C ASP A 116 -7.09 13.81 -8.23
N SER A 117 -6.34 13.68 -9.32
CA SER A 117 -5.23 12.74 -9.40
C SER A 117 -4.02 13.32 -10.11
N ASN A 118 -2.85 12.91 -9.65
CA ASN A 118 -1.56 13.24 -10.22
C ASN A 118 -0.70 11.97 -10.29
N LEU A 119 -0.26 11.62 -11.49
CA LEU A 119 0.63 10.48 -11.73
C LEU A 119 2.08 10.98 -11.81
N ILE A 120 2.91 10.45 -10.92
CA ILE A 120 4.33 10.78 -10.84
C ILE A 120 5.12 9.58 -11.37
N LEU A 121 5.95 9.83 -12.38
CA LEU A 121 6.87 8.82 -12.92
C LEU A 121 8.15 8.81 -12.08
N GLU A 122 8.46 7.65 -11.52
CA GLU A 122 9.66 7.41 -10.74
C GLU A 122 10.54 6.40 -11.46
N ARG A 123 11.83 6.73 -11.64
CA ARG A 123 12.76 5.90 -12.40
C ARG A 123 13.19 4.68 -11.58
N LEU A 124 12.87 3.48 -12.09
CA LEU A 124 13.28 2.20 -11.50
C LEU A 124 14.63 1.72 -12.08
N GLY A 125 14.85 1.93 -13.37
CA GLY A 125 16.12 1.61 -14.02
C GLY A 125 16.12 2.02 -15.49
N ASP A 126 17.32 2.10 -16.06
CA ASP A 126 17.54 2.37 -17.47
C ASP A 126 18.88 1.78 -17.91
N GLY A 127 19.01 1.57 -19.21
CA GLY A 127 20.22 1.02 -19.80
C GLY A 127 20.12 0.91 -21.32
N THR A 128 21.21 0.44 -21.91
CA THR A 128 21.30 0.13 -23.33
C THR A 128 22.10 -1.16 -23.46
N GLU A 129 21.53 -2.15 -24.13
CA GLU A 129 22.13 -3.47 -24.27
C GLU A 129 21.96 -3.97 -25.71
N TYR A 130 22.94 -4.74 -26.17
CA TYR A 130 22.89 -5.39 -27.48
C TYR A 130 22.36 -6.82 -27.31
N ILE A 131 21.32 -7.18 -28.05
CA ILE A 131 20.62 -8.46 -27.92
C ILE A 131 20.65 -9.19 -29.25
N GLY A 132 21.25 -10.39 -29.27
CA GLY A 132 21.38 -11.19 -30.48
C GLY A 132 20.06 -11.80 -30.98
N ASP A 133 20.04 -12.24 -32.24
CA ASP A 133 18.89 -12.92 -32.84
C ASP A 133 18.41 -14.13 -32.02
N GLY A 134 17.14 -14.10 -31.61
CA GLY A 134 16.50 -15.15 -30.82
C GLY A 134 17.00 -15.24 -29.37
N GLU A 135 17.87 -14.33 -28.93
CA GLU A 135 18.33 -14.26 -27.55
C GLU A 135 17.29 -13.55 -26.67
N THR A 136 17.34 -13.85 -25.37
CA THR A 136 16.51 -13.16 -24.36
C THR A 136 17.43 -12.65 -23.27
N LEU A 137 17.38 -11.34 -23.06
CA LEU A 137 18.06 -10.67 -21.96
C LEU A 137 17.09 -10.49 -20.80
N GLU A 138 17.49 -10.91 -19.60
CA GLU A 138 16.72 -10.73 -18.36
C GLU A 138 17.41 -9.71 -17.46
N ILE A 139 16.63 -8.75 -16.96
CA ILE A 139 17.10 -7.65 -16.11
C ILE A 139 16.26 -7.64 -14.82
N ASP A 140 16.94 -7.95 -13.72
CA ASP A 140 16.39 -7.84 -12.36
C ASP A 140 16.37 -6.37 -11.90
N LEU A 141 15.19 -5.90 -11.49
CA LEU A 141 14.96 -4.56 -10.96
C LEU A 141 14.29 -4.65 -9.59
N HIS A 142 14.52 -3.65 -8.73
CA HIS A 142 13.90 -3.61 -7.40
C HIS A 142 13.60 -2.18 -6.98
N THR A 143 12.40 -1.94 -6.41
CA THR A 143 11.94 -0.59 -6.05
C THR A 143 12.78 0.10 -4.97
N ASP A 144 13.56 -0.66 -4.20
CA ASP A 144 14.53 -0.11 -3.23
C ASP A 144 15.64 0.71 -3.91
N ALA A 145 15.85 0.53 -5.22
CA ALA A 145 16.79 1.34 -6.00
C ALA A 145 16.22 2.73 -6.36
N ILE A 146 14.90 2.92 -6.25
CA ILE A 146 14.24 4.18 -6.62
C ILE A 146 14.62 5.28 -5.62
N SER A 147 15.05 6.42 -6.17
CA SER A 147 15.22 7.65 -5.40
C SER A 147 13.94 8.48 -5.45
N TRP A 148 12.98 8.12 -4.59
CA TRP A 148 11.64 8.68 -4.57
C TRP A 148 11.62 10.21 -4.44
N SER A 149 10.78 10.87 -5.24
CA SER A 149 10.60 12.33 -5.17
C SER A 149 9.66 12.80 -4.05
N GLY A 150 8.74 11.94 -3.61
CA GLY A 150 7.77 12.23 -2.54
C GLY A 150 7.79 11.23 -1.39
N GLU A 151 6.82 11.33 -0.48
CA GLU A 151 6.58 10.36 0.61
C GLU A 151 5.54 9.30 0.23
N ASN A 152 4.68 9.59 -0.76
CA ASN A 152 3.69 8.64 -1.26
C ASN A 152 4.37 7.45 -1.96
N ARG A 153 3.94 6.23 -1.64
CA ARG A 153 4.45 4.97 -2.19
C ARG A 153 3.36 4.14 -2.85
N ASN A 154 2.21 4.75 -3.17
CA ASN A 154 1.14 4.09 -3.92
C ASN A 154 1.55 3.92 -5.40
N VAL A 155 2.39 2.91 -5.66
CA VAL A 155 2.78 2.52 -7.02
C VAL A 155 1.64 1.73 -7.64
N VAL A 156 1.06 2.26 -8.72
CA VAL A 156 -0.16 1.72 -9.34
C VAL A 156 0.06 1.09 -10.71
N ALA A 157 1.20 1.37 -11.33
CA ALA A 157 1.56 0.82 -12.62
C ALA A 157 3.08 0.84 -12.85
N VAL A 158 3.53 0.07 -13.85
CA VAL A 158 4.88 0.14 -14.40
C VAL A 158 4.81 0.40 -15.90
N LEU A 159 5.64 1.33 -16.37
CA LEU A 159 5.81 1.71 -17.76
C LEU A 159 7.24 1.38 -18.16
N VAL A 160 7.38 0.59 -19.21
CA VAL A 160 8.66 0.32 -19.87
C VAL A 160 8.64 0.98 -21.23
N THR A 161 9.58 1.87 -21.49
CA THR A 161 9.81 2.45 -22.82
C THR A 161 11.04 1.79 -23.42
N LEU A 162 10.87 1.18 -24.59
CA LEU A 162 11.94 0.60 -25.38
C LEU A 162 12.18 1.47 -26.60
N THR A 163 13.45 1.81 -26.84
CA THR A 163 13.90 2.58 -28.00
C THR A 163 15.03 1.82 -28.68
N TYR A 164 14.96 1.71 -30.00
CA TYR A 164 15.90 0.95 -30.80
C TYR A 164 15.95 1.53 -32.21
N SER A 165 17.01 1.23 -32.94
CA SER A 165 17.21 1.67 -34.31
C SER A 165 17.76 0.52 -35.12
N GLU A 166 17.48 0.54 -36.41
CA GLU A 166 18.10 -0.36 -37.38
C GLU A 166 19.63 -0.23 -37.42
N ASP A 167 20.33 -1.35 -37.28
CA ASP A 167 21.78 -1.45 -37.43
C ASP A 167 22.26 -2.38 -38.56
N GLU A 168 21.34 -2.94 -39.34
CA GLU A 168 21.64 -3.86 -40.45
C GLU A 168 22.62 -3.22 -41.45
N THR A 169 23.68 -3.95 -41.77
CA THR A 169 24.69 -3.50 -42.73
C THR A 169 24.64 -4.28 -44.04
N SER A 170 24.65 -3.57 -45.17
CA SER A 170 24.66 -4.17 -46.50
C SER A 170 25.94 -3.89 -47.29
N GLY A 171 26.44 -4.89 -48.02
CA GLY A 171 27.70 -4.82 -48.76
C GLY A 171 27.76 -5.76 -49.97
N GLY A 172 28.26 -5.25 -51.09
CA GLY A 172 28.44 -6.05 -52.31
C GLY A 172 28.17 -5.29 -53.61
N PRO A 173 28.57 -5.86 -54.76
CA PRO A 173 28.39 -5.22 -56.06
C PRO A 173 26.91 -5.11 -56.49
N GLY A 174 26.01 -5.91 -55.91
CA GLY A 174 24.57 -5.88 -56.17
C GLY A 174 23.80 -4.79 -55.41
N CYS A 175 24.39 -4.20 -54.37
CA CYS A 175 23.76 -3.21 -53.49
C CYS A 175 23.53 -1.83 -54.14
N ILE A 176 23.94 -1.62 -55.39
CA ILE A 176 23.73 -0.36 -56.12
C ILE A 176 22.31 -0.32 -56.74
N ALA A 177 21.64 -1.47 -56.86
CA ALA A 177 20.27 -1.51 -57.36
C ALA A 177 19.31 -0.82 -56.36
N PRO A 178 18.34 0.00 -56.84
CA PRO A 178 17.39 0.67 -55.96
C PRO A 178 16.65 -0.32 -55.06
N GLY A 179 16.72 -0.11 -53.75
CA GLY A 179 16.07 -0.95 -52.74
C GLY A 179 16.82 -2.25 -52.40
N ALA A 180 17.94 -2.56 -53.06
CA ALA A 180 18.70 -3.78 -52.77
C ALA A 180 19.56 -3.71 -51.49
N SER A 181 19.67 -2.52 -50.88
CA SER A 181 20.36 -2.27 -49.62
C SER A 181 19.39 -1.84 -48.50
N ALA A 182 18.09 -1.95 -48.75
CA ALA A 182 17.10 -1.60 -47.74
C ALA A 182 17.11 -2.70 -46.67
N PRO A 183 17.21 -2.34 -45.38
CA PRO A 183 17.12 -3.31 -44.31
C PRO A 183 15.67 -3.77 -44.12
N ASP A 184 15.48 -4.99 -43.61
CA ASP A 184 14.15 -5.52 -43.29
C ASP A 184 13.87 -5.36 -41.79
N PRO A 185 12.68 -4.88 -41.36
CA PRO A 185 12.48 -4.53 -39.95
C PRO A 185 12.52 -5.72 -38.98
N ASP A 186 13.31 -5.57 -37.92
CA ASP A 186 13.39 -6.50 -36.79
C ASP A 186 12.25 -6.31 -35.80
N THR A 187 11.93 -7.36 -35.06
CA THR A 187 10.89 -7.33 -34.03
C THR A 187 11.52 -7.36 -32.65
N ILE A 188 11.28 -6.31 -31.88
CA ILE A 188 11.73 -6.17 -30.50
C ILE A 188 10.52 -6.38 -29.59
N THR A 189 10.62 -7.34 -28.68
CA THR A 189 9.58 -7.68 -27.70
C THR A 189 10.06 -7.40 -26.29
N GLY A 190 9.33 -6.54 -25.58
CA GLY A 190 9.52 -6.29 -24.16
C GLY A 190 8.47 -7.00 -23.32
N THR A 191 8.90 -7.71 -22.28
CA THR A 191 8.00 -8.32 -21.29
C THR A 191 8.42 -7.90 -19.89
N ILE A 192 7.53 -7.25 -19.15
CA ILE A 192 7.75 -6.89 -17.74
C ILE A 192 6.87 -7.75 -16.86
N THR A 193 7.47 -8.37 -15.85
CA THR A 193 6.78 -9.19 -14.85
C THR A 193 6.99 -8.59 -13.47
N HIS A 194 5.91 -8.47 -12.71
CA HIS A 194 5.91 -8.06 -11.32
C HIS A 194 4.93 -8.97 -10.57
N ASP A 195 5.46 -9.80 -9.66
CA ASP A 195 4.72 -10.86 -8.97
C ASP A 195 3.90 -11.75 -9.92
N ASN A 196 2.58 -11.54 -9.99
CA ASN A 196 1.66 -12.30 -10.84
C ASN A 196 1.15 -11.48 -12.05
N GLU A 197 1.53 -10.21 -12.14
CA GLU A 197 1.18 -9.33 -13.25
C GLU A 197 2.26 -9.37 -14.32
N THR A 198 1.85 -9.46 -15.58
CA THR A 198 2.77 -9.53 -16.72
C THR A 198 2.23 -8.70 -17.87
N GLY A 199 3.06 -7.80 -18.38
CA GLY A 199 2.80 -7.03 -19.60
C GLY A 199 3.76 -7.43 -20.69
N THR A 200 3.26 -7.54 -21.92
CA THR A 200 4.10 -7.78 -23.09
C THR A 200 3.67 -6.85 -24.22
N ALA A 201 4.64 -6.25 -24.90
CA ALA A 201 4.40 -5.53 -26.15
C ALA A 201 5.59 -5.75 -27.08
N SER A 202 5.31 -5.63 -28.37
CA SER A 202 6.30 -5.77 -29.43
C SER A 202 6.20 -4.59 -30.38
N GLY A 203 7.35 -4.14 -30.89
CA GLY A 203 7.42 -3.15 -31.95
C GLY A 203 8.50 -3.53 -32.96
N GLN A 204 8.50 -2.84 -34.09
CA GLN A 204 9.50 -3.06 -35.14
C GLN A 204 10.39 -1.84 -35.28
N ASN A 205 11.67 -2.06 -35.58
CA ASN A 205 12.57 -0.98 -35.98
C ASN A 205 12.17 -0.47 -37.38
N GLN A 206 12.89 0.53 -37.89
CA GLN A 206 12.61 1.08 -39.22
C GLN A 206 13.91 1.44 -39.91
N ALA A 207 13.92 1.28 -41.24
CA ALA A 207 15.10 1.51 -42.08
C ALA A 207 15.81 2.87 -41.88
N GLN A 208 15.10 3.88 -41.35
CA GLN A 208 15.71 5.16 -40.99
C GLN A 208 15.10 5.72 -39.71
N GLY A 209 15.97 6.05 -38.75
CA GLY A 209 15.61 6.71 -37.51
C GLY A 209 15.33 5.72 -36.38
N GLU A 210 15.09 6.28 -35.20
CA GLU A 210 14.75 5.51 -34.01
C GLU A 210 13.26 5.13 -34.04
N ALA A 211 12.96 3.92 -33.59
CA ALA A 211 11.62 3.47 -33.27
C ALA A 211 11.52 3.26 -31.76
N SER A 212 10.31 3.40 -31.22
CA SER A 212 10.06 3.11 -29.82
C SER A 212 8.68 2.54 -29.61
N HIS A 213 8.53 1.77 -28.53
CA HIS A 213 7.23 1.32 -28.05
C HIS A 213 7.21 1.24 -26.52
N GLU A 214 6.01 1.13 -25.97
CA GLU A 214 5.78 1.10 -24.53
C GLU A 214 5.09 -0.20 -24.11
N VAL A 215 5.52 -0.73 -22.96
CA VAL A 215 4.84 -1.80 -22.23
C VAL A 215 4.28 -1.19 -20.95
N LEU A 216 2.96 -1.19 -20.79
CA LEU A 216 2.28 -0.65 -19.61
C LEU A 216 1.52 -1.77 -18.90
N VAL A 217 1.73 -1.87 -17.58
CA VAL A 217 0.97 -2.77 -16.70
C VAL A 217 0.39 -1.94 -15.58
N GLU A 218 -0.94 -1.95 -15.45
CA GLU A 218 -1.68 -1.20 -14.44
C GLU A 218 -2.46 -2.17 -13.53
N TRP A 219 -2.48 -1.90 -12.22
CA TRP A 219 -3.23 -2.69 -11.24
C TRP A 219 -4.17 -1.82 -10.37
N TYR A 220 -4.51 -0.63 -10.86
CA TYR A 220 -5.51 0.26 -10.27
C TYR A 220 -6.65 0.50 -11.26
N ASN A 221 -7.80 0.97 -10.75
CA ASN A 221 -8.93 1.31 -11.60
C ASN A 221 -8.80 2.73 -12.16
N SER A 222 -8.07 2.86 -13.27
CA SER A 222 -7.85 4.14 -13.96
C SER A 222 -9.13 4.82 -14.44
N SER A 223 -10.24 4.08 -14.60
CA SER A 223 -11.54 4.64 -15.00
C SER A 223 -12.14 5.55 -13.92
N LEU A 224 -11.76 5.39 -12.65
CA LEU A 224 -12.23 6.24 -11.55
C LEU A 224 -11.58 7.62 -11.56
N LEU A 225 -10.47 7.80 -12.28
CA LEU A 225 -9.79 9.09 -12.42
C LEU A 225 -10.51 10.03 -13.40
N ASN A 226 -11.47 9.53 -14.18
CA ASN A 226 -12.13 10.30 -15.22
C ASN A 226 -13.63 10.49 -14.95
N GLY A 227 -13.98 11.66 -14.42
CA GLY A 227 -15.36 12.09 -14.25
C GLY A 227 -15.89 11.92 -12.83
N THR A 228 -17.22 11.87 -12.70
CA THR A 228 -17.91 11.69 -11.41
C THR A 228 -18.14 10.21 -11.15
N VAL A 229 -17.72 9.76 -9.97
CA VAL A 229 -17.94 8.41 -9.47
C VAL A 229 -19.20 8.41 -8.61
N SER A 230 -20.19 7.64 -9.02
CA SER A 230 -21.48 7.51 -8.33
C SER A 230 -21.68 6.10 -7.80
N GLY A 231 -22.33 5.99 -6.63
CA GLY A 231 -22.77 4.70 -6.10
C GLY A 231 -21.68 3.87 -5.40
N LEU A 232 -20.51 4.45 -5.15
CA LEU A 232 -19.44 3.90 -4.33
C LEU A 232 -19.23 4.79 -3.10
N SER A 233 -18.79 4.20 -1.99
CA SER A 233 -18.26 4.98 -0.87
C SER A 233 -16.83 5.45 -1.12
N GLU A 234 -16.38 6.46 -0.39
CA GLU A 234 -14.99 6.94 -0.48
C GLU A 234 -13.98 5.82 -0.23
N SER A 235 -14.26 4.91 0.70
CA SER A 235 -13.41 3.75 0.98
C SER A 235 -13.37 2.74 -0.17
N GLU A 236 -14.47 2.55 -0.89
CA GLU A 236 -14.52 1.67 -2.06
C GLU A 236 -13.73 2.27 -3.23
N ILE A 237 -13.78 3.59 -3.40
CA ILE A 237 -12.97 4.33 -4.39
C ILE A 237 -11.49 4.22 -4.02
N ALA A 238 -11.13 4.51 -2.77
CA ALA A 238 -9.76 4.42 -2.28
C ALA A 238 -9.20 3.00 -2.47
N SER A 239 -9.95 1.96 -2.13
CA SER A 239 -9.51 0.56 -2.31
C SER A 239 -9.27 0.13 -3.77
N GLN A 240 -9.79 0.88 -4.73
CA GLN A 240 -9.59 0.62 -6.16
C GLN A 240 -8.47 1.48 -6.77
N LEU A 241 -8.02 2.52 -6.07
CA LEU A 241 -6.95 3.42 -6.49
C LEU A 241 -5.65 3.20 -5.71
N ASP A 242 -5.76 2.73 -4.48
CA ASP A 242 -4.64 2.41 -3.60
C ASP A 242 -4.21 0.96 -3.79
N ALA A 243 -3.04 0.79 -4.41
CA ALA A 243 -2.40 -0.50 -4.58
C ALA A 243 -1.70 -0.98 -3.30
N GLY A 244 -1.62 -0.15 -2.26
CA GLY A 244 -0.88 -0.44 -1.04
C GLY A 244 0.59 -0.76 -1.34
N GLU A 245 1.06 -1.90 -0.85
CA GLU A 245 2.42 -2.39 -1.12
C GLU A 245 2.52 -3.25 -2.40
N THR A 246 1.41 -3.46 -3.11
CA THR A 246 1.37 -4.39 -4.25
C THR A 246 2.35 -4.01 -5.34
N GLY A 247 2.57 -2.71 -5.59
CA GLY A 247 3.50 -2.23 -6.61
C GLY A 247 4.96 -2.11 -6.15
N LEU A 248 5.29 -2.54 -4.94
CA LEU A 248 6.64 -2.47 -4.39
C LEU A 248 7.32 -3.85 -4.46
N GLY A 249 8.63 -3.86 -4.64
CA GLY A 249 9.44 -5.08 -4.61
C GLY A 249 10.20 -5.32 -5.92
N ALA A 250 10.27 -6.59 -6.31
CA ALA A 250 11.06 -7.05 -7.44
C ALA A 250 10.29 -6.99 -8.76
N TYR A 251 11.01 -6.63 -9.82
CA TYR A 251 10.52 -6.55 -11.19
C TYR A 251 11.51 -7.31 -12.08
N MET A 252 10.99 -8.01 -13.08
CA MET A 252 11.79 -8.73 -14.07
C MET A 252 11.44 -8.22 -15.46
N LEU A 253 12.39 -7.56 -16.12
CA LEU A 253 12.26 -7.16 -17.51
C LEU A 253 12.97 -8.19 -18.39
N SER A 254 12.23 -8.78 -19.33
CA SER A 254 12.76 -9.66 -20.37
C SER A 254 12.67 -8.96 -21.72
N LEU A 255 13.79 -8.86 -22.42
CA LEU A 255 13.90 -8.28 -23.75
C LEU A 255 14.29 -9.37 -24.74
N ASN A 256 13.60 -9.45 -25.87
CA ASN A 256 13.87 -10.39 -26.93
C ASN A 256 13.87 -9.69 -28.29
N VAL A 257 14.78 -10.10 -29.16
CA VAL A 257 14.91 -9.60 -30.52
C VAL A 257 14.77 -10.77 -31.50
N GLU A 258 13.92 -10.60 -32.50
CA GLU A 258 13.80 -11.49 -33.66
C GLU A 258 14.25 -10.73 -34.90
N VAL A 259 15.40 -11.13 -35.44
CA VAL A 259 16.06 -10.43 -36.53
C VAL A 259 15.51 -10.85 -37.90
N GLN A 260 15.46 -9.94 -38.87
CA GLN A 260 15.06 -10.17 -40.25
C GLN A 260 16.08 -9.54 -41.22
N GLU A 261 16.97 -10.37 -41.77
CA GLU A 261 17.88 -9.90 -42.82
C GLU A 261 17.15 -9.52 -44.11
N GLY A 262 17.46 -8.33 -44.63
CA GLY A 262 17.06 -7.88 -45.96
C GLY A 262 17.53 -8.77 -47.12
N GLY A 263 16.97 -8.52 -48.31
CA GLY A 263 17.21 -9.35 -49.50
C GLY A 263 17.60 -8.62 -50.78
N GLY A 264 18.72 -9.02 -51.40
CA GLY A 264 19.14 -8.51 -52.71
C GLY A 264 20.02 -9.47 -53.53
N PRO A 265 19.80 -9.64 -54.85
CA PRO A 265 20.68 -10.47 -55.68
C PRO A 265 22.09 -9.88 -55.73
N ALA A 266 23.08 -10.63 -55.23
CA ALA A 266 24.48 -10.21 -55.09
C ALA A 266 24.70 -9.00 -54.16
N CYS A 267 23.76 -8.73 -53.26
CA CYS A 267 23.95 -7.89 -52.08
C CYS A 267 23.94 -8.79 -50.86
N ASN A 268 24.96 -8.69 -50.01
CA ASN A 268 24.99 -9.38 -48.73
C ASN A 268 24.50 -8.41 -47.66
N HIS A 269 23.67 -8.92 -46.76
CA HIS A 269 23.19 -8.24 -45.58
C HIS A 269 23.82 -8.93 -44.37
N ASN A 270 24.10 -8.18 -43.31
CA ASN A 270 24.60 -8.71 -42.05
C ASN A 270 23.79 -8.09 -40.93
N ASP A 271 23.05 -8.95 -40.27
CA ASP A 271 22.18 -8.61 -39.16
C ASP A 271 22.33 -9.68 -38.09
N GLU A 272 22.72 -9.28 -36.89
CA GLU A 272 23.06 -10.21 -35.81
C GLU A 272 22.25 -9.96 -34.52
N GLY A 273 21.46 -8.88 -34.47
CA GLY A 273 20.73 -8.44 -33.28
C GLY A 273 20.73 -6.93 -33.12
N GLU A 274 19.88 -6.42 -32.21
CA GLU A 274 19.65 -4.98 -32.08
C GLU A 274 20.23 -4.39 -30.80
N GLU A 275 20.71 -3.15 -30.88
CA GLU A 275 20.92 -2.30 -29.72
C GLU A 275 19.58 -1.74 -29.21
N VAL A 276 19.17 -2.20 -28.02
CA VAL A 276 17.91 -1.79 -27.37
C VAL A 276 18.22 -0.96 -26.13
N SER A 277 17.74 0.28 -26.14
CA SER A 277 17.70 1.13 -24.95
C SER A 277 16.37 0.95 -24.24
N TYR A 278 16.41 0.78 -22.92
CA TYR A 278 15.24 0.59 -22.09
C TYR A 278 15.20 1.61 -20.96
N VAL A 279 13.98 2.04 -20.64
CA VAL A 279 13.66 2.90 -19.51
C VAL A 279 12.50 2.27 -18.77
N VAL A 280 12.68 1.94 -17.50
CA VAL A 280 11.64 1.39 -16.63
C VAL A 280 11.26 2.42 -15.58
N GLU A 281 10.00 2.80 -15.57
CA GLU A 281 9.43 3.79 -14.67
C GLU A 281 8.21 3.22 -13.95
N THR A 282 8.13 3.47 -12.65
CA THR A 282 6.94 3.16 -11.85
C THR A 282 6.05 4.40 -11.77
N LEU A 283 4.74 4.21 -11.87
CA LEU A 283 3.75 5.28 -11.76
C LEU A 283 3.24 5.32 -10.32
N VAL A 284 3.52 6.40 -9.62
CA VAL A 284 2.98 6.67 -8.28
C VAL A 284 1.74 7.54 -8.41
N LEU A 285 0.61 7.04 -7.94
CA LEU A 285 -0.65 7.77 -7.95
C LEU A 285 -0.84 8.54 -6.64
N ASP A 286 -0.78 9.86 -6.74
CA ASP A 286 -1.26 10.78 -5.70
C ASP A 286 -2.69 11.20 -6.04
N TYR A 287 -3.61 11.07 -5.09
CA TYR A 287 -5.02 11.34 -5.35
C TYR A 287 -5.72 11.95 -4.13
N THR A 288 -6.75 12.74 -4.40
CA THR A 288 -7.66 13.29 -3.40
C THR A 288 -9.10 13.06 -3.83
N ILE A 289 -9.90 12.44 -2.96
CA ILE A 289 -11.32 12.21 -3.21
C ILE A 289 -12.11 13.38 -2.63
N ASN A 290 -12.91 14.04 -3.48
CA ASN A 290 -13.75 15.16 -3.09
C ASN A 290 -15.22 14.80 -3.29
N ALA A 291 -16.05 15.03 -2.27
CA ALA A 291 -17.50 14.90 -2.43
C ALA A 291 -18.03 16.00 -3.38
N VAL A 292 -18.88 15.61 -4.32
CA VAL A 292 -19.61 16.55 -5.16
C VAL A 292 -20.74 17.13 -4.32
N ASN A 293 -20.51 18.30 -3.75
CA ASN A 293 -21.59 19.08 -3.18
C ASN A 293 -22.33 19.75 -4.34
N ASP A 294 -23.52 19.27 -4.66
CA ASP A 294 -24.52 20.02 -5.43
C ASP A 294 -24.93 21.26 -4.61
N SER A 295 -24.08 22.28 -4.58
CA SER A 295 -24.52 23.63 -4.21
C SER A 295 -25.13 24.26 -5.45
N GLU A 296 -26.46 24.20 -5.52
CA GLU A 296 -27.30 25.06 -6.38
C GLU A 296 -26.96 26.55 -6.25
#